data_AF-A0A2R7QVI7-F1
#
_entry.id   AF-A0A2R7QVI7-F1
#
_cell.length_a   1.000
_cell.length_b   1.000
_cell.length_c   1.000
_cell.angle_alpha   90.00
_cell.angle_beta   90.00
_cell.angle_gamma   90.00
#
_symmetry.space_group_name_H-M   'P 1'
#
loop_
_entity.id
_entity.type
_entity.pdbx_description
1 polymer ?
#
loop_
_entity_poly.entity_id
_entity_poly.type
_entity_poly.pdbx_seq_one_letter_code
_entity_poly.pdbx_strand_id
1 'polypeptide(L)' 'MTGPAVDLVGLAGAVGVLVDWEDVHGTPRRVEPATLLAVLEALEWPATSAAQRQDSLQRCMAERAQPRLRTALAGA' A
#
# COMPACT_ATOMS: atom_id res chain seq x y z
N MET A 1 16.83 16.06 -6.94
CA MET A 1 17.09 14.99 -5.95
C MET A 1 16.02 13.92 -6.14
N THR A 2 16.31 12.87 -6.89
CA THR A 2 15.37 11.75 -7.09
C THR A 2 15.39 10.94 -5.79
N GLY A 3 14.26 10.88 -5.08
CA GLY A 3 14.13 10.02 -3.89
C GLY A 3 14.39 8.55 -4.24
N PRO A 4 14.67 7.69 -3.25
CA PRO A 4 14.85 6.26 -3.50
C PRO A 4 13.61 5.71 -4.23
N ALA A 5 13.85 4.87 -5.26
CA ALA A 5 12.76 4.26 -6.00
C ALA A 5 11.89 3.42 -5.06
N VAL A 6 10.57 3.61 -5.14
CA VAL A 6 9.60 2.90 -4.30
C VAL A 6 9.57 1.44 -4.70
N ASP A 7 9.90 0.56 -3.74
CA ASP A 7 9.77 -0.87 -3.93
C ASP A 7 8.32 -1.34 -3.66
N LEU A 8 8.06 -2.60 -4.00
CA LEU A 8 6.71 -3.17 -3.96
C LEU A 8 6.16 -3.21 -2.51
N VAL A 9 7.01 -3.54 -1.55
CA VAL A 9 6.64 -3.62 -0.12
C VAL A 9 6.38 -2.22 0.45
N GLY A 10 7.18 -1.23 0.07
CA GLY A 10 6.97 0.17 0.45
C GLY A 10 5.65 0.72 -0.06
N LEU A 11 5.28 0.41 -1.32
CA LEU A 11 3.95 0.78 -1.83
C LEU A 11 2.84 0.05 -1.06
N ALA A 12 2.97 -1.25 -0.80
CA ALA A 12 1.98 -2.02 -0.06
C ALA A 12 1.70 -1.41 1.33
N GLY A 13 2.75 -1.11 2.09
CA GLY A 13 2.60 -0.42 3.37
C GLY A 13 1.96 0.97 3.23
N ALA A 14 2.29 1.70 2.17
CA ALA A 14 1.69 3.00 1.89
C ALA A 14 0.20 2.92 1.53
N VAL A 15 -0.31 1.83 0.98
CA VAL A 15 -1.76 1.68 0.72
C VAL A 15 -2.50 0.94 1.84
N GLY A 16 -1.79 0.52 2.89
CA GLY A 16 -2.37 -0.18 4.04
C GLY A 16 -2.51 -1.70 3.86
N VAL A 17 -1.76 -2.28 2.92
CA VAL A 17 -1.69 -3.74 2.72
C VAL A 17 -0.53 -4.31 3.53
N LEU A 18 -0.84 -5.28 4.40
CA LEU A 18 0.14 -5.97 5.24
C LEU A 18 0.83 -7.09 4.44
N VAL A 19 2.16 -7.09 4.42
CA VAL A 19 2.98 -8.08 3.67
C VAL A 19 3.42 -9.25 4.55
N ASP A 20 3.76 -8.96 5.81
CA ASP A 20 4.18 -9.94 6.80
C ASP A 20 3.04 -10.14 7.80
N TRP A 21 2.56 -11.36 7.94
CA TRP A 21 1.36 -11.70 8.72
C TRP A 21 1.54 -13.04 9.44
N GLU A 22 0.71 -13.30 10.44
CA GLU A 22 0.66 -14.59 11.11
C GLU A 22 -0.57 -15.36 10.65
N ASP A 23 -0.37 -16.64 10.31
CA ASP A 23 -1.50 -17.51 10.00
C ASP A 23 -2.30 -17.91 11.25
N VAL A 24 -3.37 -18.67 11.05
CA VAL A 24 -4.26 -19.13 12.13
C VAL A 24 -3.56 -20.01 13.18
N HIS A 25 -2.35 -20.49 12.90
CA HIS A 25 -1.52 -21.26 13.83
C HIS A 25 -0.42 -20.41 14.48
N GLY A 26 -0.41 -19.09 14.27
CA GLY A 26 0.63 -18.19 14.74
C GLY A 26 1.94 -18.32 13.97
N THR A 27 1.93 -18.92 12.78
CA THR A 27 3.14 -19.08 11.97
C THR A 27 3.39 -17.81 11.18
N PRO A 28 4.58 -17.17 11.29
CA PRO A 28 4.92 -16.03 10.46
C PRO A 28 4.96 -16.41 8.98
N ARG A 29 4.24 -15.62 8.17
CA ARG A 29 4.13 -15.78 6.72
C ARG A 29 4.40 -14.44 6.04
N ARG A 30 4.93 -14.52 4.83
CA ARG A 30 5.13 -13.39 3.94
C ARG A 30 4.32 -13.60 2.66
N VAL A 31 3.68 -12.55 2.17
CA VAL A 31 2.96 -12.56 0.90
C VAL A 31 3.96 -12.65 -0.26
N GLU A 32 3.72 -13.58 -1.18
CA GLU A 32 4.55 -13.73 -2.38
C GLU A 32 4.43 -12.50 -3.31
N PRO A 33 5.51 -12.08 -3.99
CA PRO A 33 5.49 -10.88 -4.83
C PRO A 33 4.40 -10.87 -5.91
N ALA A 34 4.13 -12.03 -6.52
CA ALA A 34 3.09 -12.16 -7.55
C ALA A 34 1.67 -11.94 -6.97
N THR A 35 1.41 -12.47 -5.77
CA THR A 35 0.15 -12.24 -5.05
C THR A 35 0.04 -10.77 -4.64
N LEU A 36 1.12 -10.17 -4.17
CA LEU A 36 1.14 -8.77 -3.78
C LEU A 36 0.83 -7.85 -4.98
N LEU A 37 1.41 -8.12 -6.15
CA LEU A 37 1.07 -7.42 -7.39
C LEU A 37 -0.41 -7.56 -7.74
N ALA A 38 -0.97 -8.76 -7.67
CA ALA A 38 -2.38 -9.02 -7.98
C ALA A 38 -3.33 -8.29 -7.02
N VAL A 39 -3.02 -8.27 -5.72
CA VAL A 39 -3.79 -7.54 -4.71
C VAL A 39 -3.73 -6.04 -4.97
N LEU A 40 -2.55 -5.49 -5.24
CA LEU A 40 -2.39 -4.07 -5.54
C LEU A 40 -3.14 -3.67 -6.80
N GLU A 41 -3.08 -4.48 -7.87
CA GLU A 41 -3.85 -4.27 -9.09
C GLU A 41 -5.36 -4.29 -8.82
N ALA A 42 -5.85 -5.26 -8.02
CA ALA A 42 -7.26 -5.37 -7.66
C ALA A 42 -7.76 -4.18 -6.81
N LEU A 43 -6.87 -3.55 -6.03
CA LEU A 43 -7.12 -2.30 -5.31
C LEU A 43 -6.89 -1.06 -6.18
N GLU A 44 -6.73 -1.25 -7.48
CA GLU A 44 -6.49 -0.21 -8.47
C GLU A 44 -5.17 0.55 -8.28
N TRP A 45 -4.17 -0.03 -7.62
CA TRP A 45 -2.80 0.51 -7.44
C TRP A 45 -1.76 -0.24 -8.30
N PRO A 46 -1.63 0.03 -9.62
CA PRO A 46 -0.66 -0.64 -10.47
C PRO A 46 0.77 -0.53 -9.93
N ALA A 47 1.52 -1.64 -9.96
CA ALA A 47 2.83 -1.75 -9.33
C ALA A 47 3.84 -2.62 -10.08
N THR A 48 3.55 -3.01 -11.32
CA THR A 48 4.37 -3.92 -12.13
C THR A 48 5.72 -3.29 -12.48
N SER A 49 5.75 -2.00 -12.80
CA SER A 49 6.98 -1.24 -13.07
C SER A 49 7.34 -0.26 -11.95
N ALA A 50 8.61 0.16 -11.90
CA ALA A 50 9.06 1.17 -10.94
C ALA A 50 8.34 2.52 -11.12
N ALA A 51 8.05 2.91 -12.37
CA ALA A 51 7.27 4.12 -12.67
C ALA A 51 5.84 4.01 -12.12
N GLN A 52 5.17 2.87 -12.33
CA GLN A 52 3.83 2.63 -11.79
C GLN A 52 3.80 2.70 -10.26
N ARG A 53 4.81 2.14 -9.58
CA ARG A 53 4.89 2.22 -8.11
C ARG A 53 5.02 3.66 -7.62
N GLN A 54 5.82 4.46 -8.31
CA GLN A 54 5.98 5.87 -7.98
C GLN A 54 4.67 6.64 -8.17
N ASP A 55 4.01 6.47 -9.31
CA ASP A 55 2.75 7.14 -9.63
C ASP A 55 1.64 6.74 -8.65
N SER A 56 1.52 5.44 -8.36
CA SER A 56 0.58 4.89 -7.37
C SER A 56 0.86 5.46 -5.97
N LEU A 57 2.13 5.55 -5.55
CA LEU A 57 2.48 6.15 -4.26
C LEU A 57 2.07 7.63 -4.21
N GLN A 58 2.38 8.39 -5.27
CA GLN A 58 2.03 9.81 -5.33
C GLN A 58 0.51 10.02 -5.23
N ARG A 59 -0.28 9.22 -5.96
CA ARG A 59 -1.74 9.28 -5.88
C ARG A 59 -2.25 8.89 -4.48
N CYS A 60 -1.70 7.84 -3.87
CA CYS A 60 -2.07 7.43 -2.51
C CYS A 60 -1.80 8.54 -1.49
N MET A 61 -0.66 9.21 -1.58
CA MET A 61 -0.32 10.34 -0.70
C MET A 61 -1.24 11.55 -0.93
N ALA A 62 -1.61 11.83 -2.18
CA ALA A 62 -2.57 12.88 -2.51
C ALA A 62 -3.97 12.59 -1.92
N GLU A 63 -4.46 11.35 -2.02
CA GLU A 63 -5.74 10.94 -1.43
C GLU A 63 -5.74 11.03 0.09
N ARG A 64 -4.61 10.72 0.74
CA ARG A 64 -4.47 10.88 2.20
C ARG A 64 -4.46 12.34 2.64
N ALA A 65 -3.86 13.22 1.84
CA ALA A 65 -3.87 14.66 2.10
C ALA A 65 -5.27 15.28 1.95
N GLN A 66 -6.13 14.68 1.12
CA GLN A 66 -7.51 15.10 0.88
C GLN A 66 -8.48 13.92 1.11
N PRO A 67 -8.72 13.52 2.37
CA PRO A 67 -9.49 12.34 2.68
C PRO A 67 -10.96 12.52 2.29
N ARG A 68 -11.55 11.50 1.66
CA ARG A 68 -12.96 11.50 1.20
C ARG A 68 -13.96 11.56 2.35
N LEU A 69 -13.59 11.01 3.51
CA LEU A 69 -14.41 10.97 4.71
C LEU A 69 -13.56 11.39 5.90
N ARG A 70 -14.10 12.27 6.73
CA ARG A 70 -13.51 12.64 8.03
C ARG A 70 -14.51 12.27 9.10
N THR A 71 -14.10 11.41 10.02
CA THR A 71 -14.88 11.05 11.21
C THR A 71 -14.23 11.69 12.44
N ALA A 72 -15.06 12.03 13.42
CA ALA A 72 -14.61 12.62 14.69
C ALA A 72 -15.56 12.18 15.81
N LEU A 73 -15.03 12.07 17.02
CA LEU A 73 -15.86 11.96 18.23
C LEU A 73 -16.35 13.37 18.60
N ALA A 74 -17.65 13.51 18.86
CA ALA A 74 -18.22 14.79 19.30
C ALA A 74 -17.89 15.07 20.78
N GLY A 75 -17.50 16.31 21.09
CA GLY A 75 -17.32 16.77 22.48
C GLY A 75 -15.96 16.48 23.13
N ALA A 76 -14.91 16.25 22.34
CA ALA A 76 -13.52 16.31 22.83
C ALA A 76 -13.08 17.74 23.16
#